data_AF-A0A932LDS5-F1
#
_entry.id   AF-A0A932LDS5-F1
#
_cell.length_a   1.000
_cell.length_b   1.000
_cell.length_c   1.000
_cell.angle_alpha   90.00
_cell.angle_beta   90.00
_cell.angle_gamma   90.00
#
_symmetry.space_group_name_H-M   'P 1'
#
loop_
_entity.id
_entity.type
_entity.pdbx_description
1 polymer ?
#
loop_
_entity_poly.entity_id
_entity_poly.type
_entity_poly.pdbx_seq_one_letter_code
_entity_poly.pdbx_strand_id
1 'polypeptide(L)'
;MLTAADPDKSETAVLQTMCDKGMAIAKEMGANAIDVQRSMRTIQRRVWAENERIKEPDRKLSMHAADGVHLNELGQLAMAFAILKGLGAPADVSSATVDFETVSATEASGCRISDVKADDAGLEFTRLDDGLPINFGLFGALNFRFVPFHTELNRTMLMVRNLPAGKYLLSVDGREVGKYAHNQLAKGVNISSATSNAWQPGGPWDAQATAAGACQWLQLELGDAQGCGDGHPARLPGPLGWTLRIFAPTHPPARRRLRQNGKKTSTTGS
;
A
#
# COMPACT_ATOMS: atom_id res chain seq x y z
N MET A 1 22.91 7.17 -25.91
CA MET A 1 22.32 7.83 -24.73
C MET A 1 22.07 6.73 -23.70
N LEU A 2 22.68 6.80 -22.51
CA LEU A 2 22.54 5.77 -21.46
C LEU A 2 21.73 6.36 -20.31
N THR A 3 20.59 5.76 -19.99
CA THR A 3 19.76 6.14 -18.84
C THR A 3 20.34 5.61 -17.54
N ALA A 4 21.08 4.49 -17.60
CA ALA A 4 21.82 3.90 -16.48
C ALA A 4 23.12 4.64 -16.10
N ALA A 5 23.42 5.78 -16.71
CA ALA A 5 24.62 6.55 -16.43
C ALA A 5 24.71 6.93 -14.94
N ASP A 6 25.94 7.18 -14.48
CA ASP A 6 26.21 7.64 -13.13
C ASP A 6 25.43 8.93 -12.84
N PRO A 7 24.48 8.91 -11.88
CA PRO A 7 23.59 10.03 -11.65
C PRO A 7 24.35 11.29 -11.27
N ASP A 8 25.51 11.17 -10.60
CA ASP A 8 26.29 12.32 -10.13
C ASP A 8 27.26 12.86 -11.19
N LYS A 9 27.60 12.04 -12.18
CA LYS A 9 28.44 12.46 -13.32
C LYS A 9 27.63 12.86 -14.57
N SER A 10 26.31 12.70 -14.56
CA SER A 10 25.46 12.88 -15.74
C SER A 10 24.40 13.98 -15.61
N GLU A 11 24.52 14.87 -14.62
CA GLU A 11 23.63 16.03 -14.43
C GLU A 11 23.67 17.03 -15.61
N THR A 12 24.79 17.12 -16.32
CA THR A 12 24.94 17.96 -17.52
C THR A 12 25.02 17.15 -18.82
N ALA A 13 24.72 15.85 -18.76
CA ALA A 13 24.72 15.00 -19.94
C ALA A 13 23.59 15.38 -20.91
N VAL A 14 23.74 14.94 -22.17
CA VAL A 14 22.81 15.25 -23.27
C VAL A 14 21.35 14.97 -22.89
N LEU A 15 21.05 13.82 -22.25
CA LEU A 15 19.70 13.47 -21.84
C LEU A 15 19.12 14.47 -20.83
N GLN A 16 19.86 14.81 -19.77
CA GLN A 16 19.38 15.76 -18.77
C GLN A 16 19.20 17.16 -19.37
N THR A 17 20.12 17.57 -20.26
CA THR A 17 20.01 18.86 -20.97
C THR A 17 18.77 18.91 -21.86
N MET A 18 18.41 17.80 -22.52
CA MET A 18 17.18 17.69 -23.30
C MET A 18 15.94 17.79 -22.41
N CYS A 19 15.92 17.10 -21.27
CA CYS A 19 14.84 17.21 -20.28
C CYS A 19 14.69 18.66 -19.80
N ASP A 20 15.78 19.32 -19.43
CA ASP A 20 15.77 20.71 -18.92
C ASP A 20 15.20 21.70 -19.93
N LYS A 21 15.62 21.57 -21.20
CA LYS A 21 15.07 22.38 -22.30
C LYS A 21 13.58 22.09 -22.51
N GLY A 22 13.17 20.83 -22.48
CA GLY A 22 11.75 20.45 -22.59
C GLY A 22 10.90 21.03 -21.46
N MET A 23 11.40 21.00 -20.23
CA MET A 23 10.74 21.60 -19.06
C MET A 23 10.63 23.13 -19.19
N ALA A 24 11.67 23.79 -19.70
CA ALA A 24 11.64 25.23 -19.96
C ALA A 24 10.58 25.60 -21.00
N ILE A 25 10.51 24.86 -22.11
CA ILE A 25 9.49 25.04 -23.15
C ILE A 25 8.08 24.84 -22.56
N ALA A 26 7.87 23.77 -21.78
CA ALA A 26 6.59 23.52 -21.14
C ALA A 26 6.15 24.70 -20.27
N LYS A 27 7.08 25.24 -19.47
CA LYS A 27 6.82 26.43 -18.64
C LYS A 27 6.49 27.67 -19.47
N GLU A 28 7.22 27.93 -20.55
CA GLU A 28 6.95 29.05 -21.46
C GLU A 28 5.56 28.96 -22.10
N MET A 29 5.12 27.73 -22.39
CA MET A 29 3.79 27.45 -22.94
C MET A 29 2.67 27.40 -21.89
N GLY A 30 2.98 27.62 -20.61
CA GLY A 30 2.01 27.48 -19.51
C GLY A 30 1.53 26.05 -19.28
N ALA A 31 2.28 25.05 -19.76
CA ALA A 31 2.00 23.64 -19.57
C ALA A 31 2.66 23.11 -18.28
N ASN A 32 2.05 22.06 -17.72
CA ASN A 32 2.65 21.29 -16.64
C ASN A 32 3.63 20.26 -17.22
N ALA A 33 4.71 19.98 -16.49
CA ALA A 33 5.65 18.94 -16.85
C ALA A 33 6.25 18.29 -15.60
N ILE A 34 6.70 17.04 -15.72
CA ILE A 34 7.26 16.24 -14.64
C ILE A 34 8.68 15.83 -15.03
N ASP A 35 9.66 16.17 -14.19
CA ASP A 35 11.04 15.71 -14.36
C ASP A 35 11.19 14.28 -13.81
N VAL A 36 10.78 13.32 -14.63
CA VAL A 36 10.90 11.89 -14.33
C VAL A 36 12.37 11.49 -14.15
N GLN A 37 13.27 12.07 -14.95
CA GLN A 37 14.68 11.70 -14.98
C GLN A 37 15.39 12.02 -13.65
N ARG A 38 15.28 13.24 -13.14
CA ARG A 38 15.88 13.59 -11.84
C ARG A 38 15.25 12.83 -10.68
N SER A 39 13.94 12.60 -10.74
CA SER A 39 13.21 11.81 -9.74
C SER A 39 13.74 10.37 -9.68
N MET A 40 13.91 9.73 -10.83
CA MET A 40 14.47 8.38 -10.93
C MET A 40 15.94 8.32 -10.51
N ARG A 41 16.76 9.34 -10.85
CA ARG A 41 18.16 9.41 -10.39
C ARG A 41 18.29 9.48 -8.87
N THR A 42 17.34 10.12 -8.18
CA THR A 42 17.30 10.12 -6.71
C THR A 42 17.12 8.71 -6.15
N ILE A 43 16.31 7.88 -6.80
CA ILE A 43 16.14 6.47 -6.43
C ILE A 43 17.38 5.67 -6.82
N GLN A 44 17.97 5.92 -7.99
CA GLN A 44 19.20 5.27 -8.46
C GLN A 44 20.36 5.46 -7.48
N ARG A 45 20.53 6.67 -6.91
CA ARG A 45 21.51 6.94 -5.85
C ARG A 45 21.32 6.04 -4.63
N ARG A 46 20.08 5.78 -4.22
CA ARG A 46 19.78 4.87 -3.09
C ARG A 46 20.15 3.43 -3.41
N VAL A 47 19.89 2.98 -4.64
CA VAL A 47 20.28 1.64 -5.12
C VAL A 47 21.80 1.52 -5.13
N TRP A 48 22.50 2.53 -5.65
CA TRP A 48 23.96 2.53 -5.74
C TRP A 48 24.64 2.56 -4.37
N ALA A 49 24.13 3.37 -3.44
CA ALA A 49 24.61 3.39 -2.06
C ALA A 49 24.48 2.01 -1.37
N GLU A 50 23.49 1.20 -1.73
CA GLU A 50 23.42 -0.18 -1.24
C GLU A 50 24.41 -1.10 -1.96
N ASN A 51 24.60 -0.93 -3.27
CA ASN A 51 25.56 -1.71 -4.03
C ASN A 51 27.01 -1.54 -3.55
N GLU A 52 27.34 -0.43 -2.89
CA GLU A 52 28.64 -0.26 -2.22
C GLU A 52 28.88 -1.28 -1.10
N ARG A 53 27.80 -1.80 -0.50
CA ARG A 53 27.87 -2.85 0.54
C ARG A 53 27.91 -4.26 -0.02
N ILE A 54 27.63 -4.43 -1.31
CA ILE A 54 27.58 -5.72 -1.99
C ILE A 54 28.93 -5.99 -2.66
N LYS A 55 29.63 -7.02 -2.16
CA LYS A 55 30.97 -7.38 -2.64
C LYS A 55 30.92 -8.13 -3.97
N GLU A 56 29.94 -9.02 -4.14
CA GLU A 56 29.80 -9.83 -5.35
C GLU A 56 29.18 -8.99 -6.48
N PRO A 57 29.89 -8.77 -7.62
CA PRO A 57 29.41 -7.89 -8.68
C PRO A 57 28.07 -8.31 -9.31
N ASP A 58 27.83 -9.62 -9.42
CA ASP A 58 26.62 -10.24 -9.96
C ASP A 58 25.39 -10.05 -9.07
N ARG A 59 25.60 -9.73 -7.78
CA ARG A 59 24.52 -9.45 -6.82
C ARG A 59 24.14 -7.98 -6.75
N LYS A 60 24.83 -7.10 -7.48
CA LYS A 60 24.50 -5.67 -7.50
C LYS A 60 23.15 -5.44 -8.16
N LEU A 61 22.36 -4.59 -7.53
CA LEU A 61 21.03 -4.22 -7.97
C LEU A 61 21.11 -3.18 -9.09
N SER A 62 20.18 -3.26 -10.04
CA SER A 62 20.03 -2.29 -11.12
C SER A 62 18.57 -1.88 -11.26
N MET A 63 18.33 -0.65 -11.71
CA MET A 63 17.01 -0.20 -12.17
C MET A 63 16.80 -0.44 -13.68
N HIS A 64 17.87 -0.84 -14.37
CA HIS A 64 17.91 -0.99 -15.82
C HIS A 64 18.16 -2.46 -16.20
N ALA A 65 17.66 -2.84 -17.36
CA ALA A 65 18.04 -4.06 -18.06
C ALA A 65 19.53 -4.02 -18.45
N ALA A 66 20.06 -5.14 -18.95
CA ALA A 66 21.48 -5.29 -19.28
C ALA A 66 21.98 -4.30 -20.35
N ASP A 67 21.09 -3.75 -21.18
CA ASP A 67 21.44 -2.74 -22.19
C ASP A 67 21.69 -1.34 -21.62
N GLY A 68 21.40 -1.10 -20.34
CA GLY A 68 21.59 0.18 -19.68
C GLY A 68 20.66 1.30 -20.19
N VAL A 69 19.62 0.95 -20.95
CA VAL A 69 18.63 1.89 -21.50
C VAL A 69 17.23 1.54 -20.98
N HIS A 70 16.80 0.29 -21.12
CA HIS A 70 15.47 -0.14 -20.70
C HIS A 70 15.39 -0.33 -19.19
N LEU A 71 14.21 -0.11 -18.62
CA LEU A 71 13.95 -0.29 -17.20
C LEU A 71 13.53 -1.73 -16.91
N ASN A 72 14.05 -2.30 -15.81
CA ASN A 72 13.51 -3.52 -15.23
C ASN A 72 12.36 -3.18 -14.26
N GLU A 73 11.82 -4.17 -13.55
CA GLU A 73 10.69 -3.96 -12.61
C GLU A 73 10.94 -2.85 -11.57
N LEU A 74 12.13 -2.81 -10.97
CA LEU A 74 12.49 -1.76 -10.01
C LEU A 74 12.54 -0.39 -10.67
N GLY A 75 13.07 -0.31 -11.90
CA GLY A 75 13.07 0.92 -12.69
C GLY A 75 11.67 1.38 -13.07
N GLN A 76 10.80 0.48 -13.49
CA GLN A 76 9.40 0.77 -13.81
C GLN A 76 8.64 1.27 -12.57
N LEU A 77 8.86 0.65 -11.40
CA LEU A 77 8.28 1.12 -10.14
C LEU A 77 8.76 2.52 -9.76
N ALA A 78 10.06 2.80 -9.94
CA ALA A 78 10.63 4.13 -9.70
C ALA A 78 10.06 5.19 -10.66
N MET A 79 9.83 4.83 -11.92
CA MET A 79 9.21 5.70 -12.91
C MET A 79 7.75 5.98 -12.56
N ALA A 80 6.98 4.95 -12.21
CA ALA A 80 5.60 5.10 -11.77
C ALA A 80 5.50 6.01 -10.53
N PHE A 81 6.39 5.82 -9.55
CA PHE A 81 6.50 6.69 -8.39
C PHE A 81 6.76 8.16 -8.79
N ALA A 82 7.73 8.40 -9.66
CA ALA A 82 8.08 9.75 -10.12
C ALA A 82 6.90 10.46 -10.80
N ILE A 83 6.19 9.73 -11.67
CA ILE A 83 5.01 10.26 -12.38
C ILE A 83 3.89 10.58 -11.38
N LEU A 84 3.53 9.64 -10.50
CA LEU A 84 2.45 9.84 -9.53
C LEU A 84 2.74 11.01 -8.58
N LYS A 85 3.98 11.11 -8.08
CA LYS A 85 4.41 12.26 -7.28
C LYS A 85 4.34 13.57 -8.05
N GLY A 86 4.80 13.58 -9.30
CA GLY A 86 4.77 14.75 -10.17
C GLY A 86 3.34 15.21 -10.51
N LEU A 87 2.39 14.29 -10.58
CA LEU A 87 0.95 14.58 -10.73
C LEU A 87 0.29 15.10 -9.45
N GLY A 88 1.02 15.16 -8.33
CA GLY A 88 0.49 15.60 -7.05
C GLY A 88 -0.37 14.56 -6.33
N ALA A 89 -0.18 13.26 -6.62
CA ALA A 89 -0.90 12.21 -5.91
C ALA A 89 -0.65 12.32 -4.39
N PRO A 90 -1.71 12.18 -3.56
CA PRO A 90 -1.58 12.30 -2.11
C PRO A 90 -0.73 11.16 -1.55
N ALA A 91 -0.07 11.42 -0.42
CA ALA A 91 0.67 10.38 0.28
C ALA A 91 -0.23 9.36 0.96
N ASP A 92 -1.44 9.77 1.32
CA ASP A 92 -2.45 8.94 1.97
C ASP A 92 -3.40 8.39 0.92
N VAL A 93 -3.55 7.06 0.90
CA VAL A 93 -4.68 6.39 0.25
C VAL A 93 -5.96 6.74 1.01
N SER A 94 -5.87 6.70 2.34
CA SER A 94 -6.95 7.05 3.23
C SER A 94 -6.46 7.29 4.66
N SER A 95 -7.18 8.10 5.41
CA SER A 95 -6.89 8.41 6.81
C SER A 95 -8.17 8.47 7.64
N ALA A 96 -8.10 7.97 8.87
CA ALA A 96 -9.22 8.00 9.81
C ALA A 96 -8.74 8.29 11.22
N THR A 97 -9.47 9.16 11.90
CA THR A 97 -9.31 9.46 13.33
C THR A 97 -10.59 9.11 14.05
N VAL A 98 -10.50 8.20 15.02
CA VAL A 98 -11.62 7.80 15.88
C VAL A 98 -11.32 8.21 17.31
N ASP A 99 -12.32 8.73 18.01
CA ASP A 99 -12.20 9.17 19.39
C ASP A 99 -12.89 8.17 20.32
N PHE A 100 -12.14 7.69 21.31
CA PHE A 100 -12.64 6.70 22.27
C PHE A 100 -13.65 7.29 23.26
N GLU A 101 -13.50 8.57 23.65
CA GLU A 101 -14.39 9.21 24.65
C GLU A 101 -15.74 9.58 24.03
N THR A 102 -15.72 10.16 22.83
CA THR A 102 -16.97 10.55 22.14
C THR A 102 -17.60 9.41 21.34
N VAL A 103 -16.92 8.26 21.26
CA VAL A 103 -17.35 7.05 20.53
C VAL A 103 -17.76 7.39 19.09
N SER A 104 -16.92 8.15 18.40
CA SER A 104 -17.23 8.68 17.07
C SER A 104 -15.97 8.87 16.21
N ALA A 105 -16.16 8.89 14.89
CA ALA A 105 -15.12 9.33 13.97
C ALA A 105 -15.08 10.86 13.94
N THR A 106 -13.91 11.44 14.16
CA THR A 106 -13.70 12.90 14.17
C THR A 106 -13.15 13.41 12.85
N GLU A 107 -12.38 12.59 12.13
CA GLU A 107 -11.81 12.91 10.82
C GLU A 107 -11.79 11.64 9.96
N ALA A 108 -12.16 11.75 8.68
CA ALA A 108 -12.06 10.67 7.71
C ALA A 108 -11.81 11.25 6.30
N SER A 109 -10.80 10.74 5.61
CA SER A 109 -10.46 11.10 4.22
C SER A 109 -10.15 9.84 3.42
N GLY A 110 -10.69 9.74 2.21
CA GLY A 110 -10.56 8.53 1.38
C GLY A 110 -11.20 7.28 2.00
N CYS A 111 -12.04 7.45 3.03
CA CYS A 111 -12.77 6.37 3.67
C CYS A 111 -14.01 6.89 4.41
N ARG A 112 -14.90 5.97 4.79
CA ARG A 112 -16.06 6.20 5.65
C ARG A 112 -15.96 5.31 6.89
N ILE A 113 -16.26 5.88 8.06
CA ILE A 113 -16.31 5.15 9.33
C ILE A 113 -17.77 5.03 9.78
N SER A 114 -18.17 3.83 10.22
CA SER A 114 -19.49 3.56 10.80
C SER A 114 -19.40 2.60 11.97
N ASP A 115 -20.53 2.41 12.68
CA ASP A 115 -20.68 1.39 13.73
C ASP A 115 -19.66 1.47 14.86
N VAL A 116 -19.22 2.69 15.21
CA VAL A 116 -18.24 2.92 16.28
C VAL A 116 -18.83 2.50 17.62
N LYS A 117 -18.14 1.62 18.32
CA LYS A 117 -18.48 1.09 19.63
C LYS A 117 -17.24 1.09 20.50
N ALA A 118 -17.39 1.52 21.74
CA ALA A 118 -16.34 1.48 22.74
C ALA A 118 -16.85 0.77 24.00
N ASP A 119 -15.99 0.01 24.63
CA ASP A 119 -16.21 -0.59 25.95
C ASP A 119 -14.89 -0.62 26.73
N ASP A 120 -14.91 -1.19 27.94
CA ASP A 120 -13.72 -1.30 28.80
C ASP A 120 -12.60 -2.14 28.16
N ALA A 121 -12.92 -2.99 27.18
CA ALA A 121 -11.94 -3.82 26.48
C ALA A 121 -11.28 -3.07 25.31
N GLY A 122 -11.96 -2.11 24.69
CA GLY A 122 -11.41 -1.25 23.65
C GLY A 122 -12.42 -0.69 22.66
N LEU A 123 -12.04 -0.60 21.39
CA LEU A 123 -12.78 0.10 20.33
C LEU A 123 -13.03 -0.83 19.13
N GLU A 124 -14.25 -0.84 18.62
CA GLU A 124 -14.65 -1.55 17.41
C GLU A 124 -15.38 -0.59 16.46
N PHE A 125 -15.07 -0.64 15.17
CA PHE A 125 -15.75 0.18 14.15
C PHE A 125 -15.61 -0.45 12.76
N THR A 126 -16.49 -0.06 11.85
CA THR A 126 -16.40 -0.40 10.44
C THR A 126 -15.70 0.73 9.69
N ARG A 127 -14.74 0.40 8.81
CA ARG A 127 -14.07 1.32 7.90
C ARG A 127 -14.23 0.85 6.46
N LEU A 128 -14.78 1.70 5.61
CA LEU A 128 -14.88 1.46 4.17
C LEU A 128 -13.97 2.44 3.44
N ASP A 129 -12.85 1.95 2.91
CA ASP A 129 -11.91 2.75 2.13
C ASP A 129 -12.37 2.90 0.67
N ASP A 130 -12.18 4.08 0.10
CA ASP A 130 -12.50 4.37 -1.31
C ASP A 130 -11.41 3.84 -2.27
N GLY A 131 -10.21 3.55 -1.74
CA GLY A 131 -9.09 2.95 -2.46
C GLY A 131 -8.35 1.91 -1.62
N LEU A 132 -7.70 0.95 -2.28
CA LEU A 132 -6.88 -0.06 -1.62
C LEU A 132 -5.42 0.38 -1.57
N PRO A 133 -4.70 0.07 -0.46
CA PRO A 133 -3.25 0.21 -0.47
C PRO A 133 -2.62 -0.74 -1.48
N ILE A 134 -1.54 -0.29 -2.11
CA ILE A 134 -0.73 -1.10 -3.02
C ILE A 134 0.17 -2.01 -2.18
N ASN A 135 -0.05 -3.32 -2.31
CA ASN A 135 0.85 -4.33 -1.78
C ASN A 135 1.35 -5.20 -2.94
N PHE A 136 2.65 -5.48 -2.97
CA PHE A 136 3.27 -6.33 -4.01
C PHE A 136 3.56 -7.74 -3.47
N GLY A 137 2.64 -8.29 -2.67
CA GLY A 137 2.78 -9.61 -2.05
C GLY A 137 4.05 -9.78 -1.20
N LEU A 138 4.52 -11.03 -1.09
CA LEU A 138 5.62 -11.41 -0.20
C LEU A 138 6.95 -10.73 -0.48
N PHE A 139 7.24 -10.40 -1.73
CA PHE A 139 8.50 -9.74 -2.11
C PHE A 139 8.35 -8.23 -2.26
N GLY A 140 7.15 -7.68 -2.09
CA GLY A 140 6.88 -6.26 -2.24
C GLY A 140 7.67 -5.35 -1.30
N ALA A 141 7.91 -5.82 -0.07
CA ALA A 141 8.72 -5.10 0.90
C ALA A 141 10.16 -4.85 0.43
N LEU A 142 10.71 -5.74 -0.42
CA LEU A 142 12.05 -5.57 -0.99
C LEU A 142 12.08 -4.46 -2.05
N ASN A 143 11.01 -4.34 -2.84
CA ASN A 143 10.88 -3.31 -3.87
C ASN A 143 10.67 -1.91 -3.26
N PHE A 144 9.90 -1.80 -2.18
CA PHE A 144 9.69 -0.54 -1.44
C PHE A 144 10.92 -0.04 -0.69
N ARG A 145 11.99 -0.83 -0.60
CA ARG A 145 13.22 -0.43 0.09
C ARG A 145 13.86 0.81 -0.54
N PHE A 146 13.83 0.94 -1.87
CA PHE A 146 14.49 2.04 -2.58
C PHE A 146 13.50 3.11 -3.04
N VAL A 147 12.33 2.67 -3.50
CA VAL A 147 11.24 3.56 -3.92
C VAL A 147 10.36 3.84 -2.69
N PRO A 148 10.25 5.10 -2.22
CA PRO A 148 9.58 5.43 -0.95
C PRO A 148 8.04 5.43 -1.08
N PHE A 149 7.51 4.48 -1.84
CA PHE A 149 6.11 4.34 -2.18
C PHE A 149 5.26 4.17 -0.91
N HIS A 150 5.70 3.31 0.02
CA HIS A 150 4.99 3.01 1.27
C HIS A 150 4.77 4.25 2.16
N THR A 151 5.69 5.21 2.14
CA THR A 151 5.64 6.40 2.99
C THR A 151 5.09 7.64 2.28
N GLU A 152 5.13 7.67 0.94
CA GLU A 152 4.85 8.87 0.18
C GLU A 152 3.69 8.78 -0.81
N LEU A 153 3.13 7.58 -1.05
CA LEU A 153 2.01 7.35 -1.99
C LEU A 153 1.06 6.22 -1.55
N ASN A 154 1.26 5.62 -0.37
CA ASN A 154 0.59 4.38 0.00
C ASN A 154 0.32 4.26 1.51
N ARG A 155 0.00 5.37 2.16
CA ARG A 155 -0.33 5.38 3.59
C ARG A 155 -1.82 5.16 3.79
N THR A 156 -2.15 4.16 4.61
CA THR A 156 -3.50 3.94 5.15
C THR A 156 -3.39 4.28 6.63
N MET A 157 -3.72 5.51 6.99
CA MET A 157 -3.48 6.01 8.35
C MET A 157 -4.65 5.70 9.28
N LEU A 158 -4.35 5.29 10.51
CA LEU A 158 -5.30 5.12 11.59
C LEU A 158 -4.80 5.86 12.84
N MET A 159 -5.61 6.79 13.34
CA MET A 159 -5.41 7.47 14.60
C MET A 159 -6.54 7.18 15.58
N VAL A 160 -6.20 6.98 16.86
CA VAL A 160 -7.18 6.81 17.94
C VAL A 160 -6.90 7.80 19.06
N ARG A 161 -7.82 8.73 19.30
CA ARG A 161 -7.74 9.74 20.37
C ARG A 161 -8.35 9.22 21.66
N ASN A 162 -7.83 9.72 22.77
CA ASN A 162 -8.33 9.46 24.13
C ASN A 162 -8.44 7.98 24.52
N LEU A 163 -7.66 7.10 23.86
CA LEU A 163 -7.58 5.70 24.24
C LEU A 163 -6.83 5.60 25.58
N PRO A 164 -7.37 4.86 26.57
CA PRO A 164 -6.72 4.72 27.87
C PRO A 164 -5.28 4.24 27.78
N ALA A 165 -4.47 4.58 28.77
CA ALA A 165 -3.07 4.21 28.78
C ALA A 165 -2.91 2.68 28.78
N GLY A 166 -2.34 2.14 27.70
CA GLY A 166 -2.17 0.70 27.56
C GLY A 166 -1.48 0.28 26.27
N LYS A 167 -1.39 -1.05 26.10
CA LYS A 167 -1.02 -1.70 24.84
C LYS A 167 -2.26 -2.40 24.30
N TYR A 168 -2.49 -2.24 23.01
CA TYR A 168 -3.67 -2.76 22.33
C TYR A 168 -3.26 -3.63 21.15
N LEU A 169 -4.01 -4.70 20.95
CA LEU A 169 -3.97 -5.51 19.75
C LEU A 169 -4.93 -4.91 18.73
N LEU A 170 -4.41 -4.53 17.57
CA LEU A 170 -5.22 -4.14 16.42
C LEU A 170 -5.48 -5.37 15.55
N SER A 171 -6.74 -5.58 15.21
CA SER A 171 -7.19 -6.61 14.28
C SER A 171 -8.17 -6.03 13.26
N VAL A 172 -8.18 -6.64 12.08
CA VAL A 172 -9.04 -6.28 10.94
C VAL A 172 -9.71 -7.55 10.46
N ASP A 173 -11.03 -7.59 10.46
CA ASP A 173 -11.85 -8.79 10.14
C ASP A 173 -11.38 -10.06 10.88
N GLY A 174 -10.98 -9.88 12.14
CA GLY A 174 -10.50 -10.96 13.01
C GLY A 174 -9.04 -11.39 12.78
N ARG A 175 -8.33 -10.79 11.82
CA ARG A 175 -6.89 -11.00 11.61
C ARG A 175 -6.08 -9.96 12.38
N GLU A 176 -5.16 -10.41 13.21
CA GLU A 176 -4.23 -9.54 13.91
C GLU A 176 -3.27 -8.85 12.93
N VAL A 177 -3.10 -7.53 13.07
CA VAL A 177 -2.20 -6.75 12.21
C VAL A 177 -1.06 -6.09 12.98
N GLY A 178 -1.17 -5.97 14.30
CA GLY A 178 -0.09 -5.46 15.13
C GLY A 178 -0.50 -5.17 16.57
N LYS A 179 0.51 -4.89 17.41
CA LYS A 179 0.32 -4.42 18.79
C LYS A 179 0.89 -3.03 18.91
N TYR A 180 0.09 -2.09 19.41
CA TYR A 180 0.46 -0.68 19.50
C TYR A 180 0.18 -0.15 20.90
N ALA A 181 1.04 0.74 21.38
CA ALA A 181 0.73 1.53 22.57
C ALA A 181 -0.30 2.61 22.22
N HIS A 182 -1.13 3.00 23.19
CA HIS A 182 -2.11 4.08 23.03
C HIS A 182 -1.51 5.36 22.44
N ASN A 183 -0.29 5.73 22.85
CA ASN A 183 0.40 6.92 22.34
C ASN A 183 0.91 6.79 20.90
N GLN A 184 1.11 5.57 20.38
CA GLN A 184 1.40 5.33 18.97
C GLN A 184 0.13 5.47 18.15
N LEU A 185 -0.98 4.90 18.62
CA LEU A 185 -2.29 5.05 17.99
C LEU A 185 -2.75 6.52 18.00
N ALA A 186 -2.50 7.27 19.08
CA ALA A 186 -2.80 8.70 19.15
C ALA A 186 -1.97 9.55 18.18
N LYS A 187 -0.74 9.13 17.84
CA LYS A 187 0.09 9.78 16.82
C LYS A 187 -0.30 9.43 15.38
N GLY A 188 -1.05 8.33 15.20
CA GLY A 188 -1.36 7.76 13.90
C GLY A 188 -0.35 6.70 13.49
N VAL A 189 -0.85 5.56 13.03
CA VAL A 189 -0.06 4.44 12.51
C VAL A 189 -0.45 4.17 11.05
N ASN A 190 0.55 3.88 10.21
CA ASN A 190 0.29 3.41 8.86
C ASN A 190 0.00 1.91 8.89
N ILE A 191 -1.23 1.52 8.54
CA ILE A 191 -1.65 0.12 8.54
C ILE A 191 -1.60 -0.52 7.16
N SER A 192 -1.21 0.18 6.09
CA SER A 192 -1.36 -0.29 4.68
C SER A 192 -0.73 -1.65 4.37
N SER A 193 0.32 -2.04 5.09
CA SER A 193 0.97 -3.35 4.99
C SER A 193 1.15 -4.04 6.35
N ALA A 194 0.41 -3.59 7.38
CA ALA A 194 0.58 -4.09 8.75
C ALA A 194 0.15 -5.56 8.87
N THR A 195 1.03 -6.37 9.42
CA THR A 195 0.79 -7.80 9.67
C THR A 195 1.52 -8.24 10.94
N SER A 196 0.87 -9.06 11.77
CA SER A 196 1.55 -9.74 12.88
C SER A 196 2.17 -11.08 12.48
N ASN A 197 1.94 -11.54 11.24
CA ASN A 197 2.42 -12.81 10.72
C ASN A 197 3.33 -12.57 9.51
N ALA A 198 4.63 -12.87 9.67
CA ALA A 198 5.63 -12.73 8.61
C ALA A 198 5.33 -13.61 7.37
N TRP A 199 4.57 -14.70 7.54
CA TRP A 199 4.13 -15.57 6.46
C TRP A 199 2.85 -15.09 5.76
N GLN A 200 2.29 -13.96 6.21
CA GLN A 200 1.16 -13.31 5.59
C GLN A 200 1.47 -11.80 5.42
N PRO A 201 2.37 -11.45 4.50
CA PRO A 201 2.75 -10.07 4.16
C PRO A 201 1.53 -9.25 3.67
N GLY A 202 1.64 -7.91 3.71
CA GLY A 202 0.64 -7.00 3.14
C GLY A 202 -0.69 -6.87 3.91
N GLY A 203 -0.85 -7.59 5.02
CA GLY A 203 -2.01 -7.45 5.90
C GLY A 203 -3.33 -7.93 5.27
N PRO A 204 -4.48 -7.47 5.76
CA PRO A 204 -5.81 -7.86 5.28
C PRO A 204 -6.12 -7.37 3.85
N TRP A 205 -5.46 -6.30 3.40
CA TRP A 205 -5.68 -5.73 2.06
C TRP A 205 -4.94 -6.46 0.94
N ASP A 206 -3.88 -7.23 1.27
CA ASP A 206 -2.97 -7.84 0.29
C ASP A 206 -3.69 -8.67 -0.78
N ALA A 207 -4.64 -9.51 -0.37
CA ALA A 207 -5.36 -10.38 -1.29
C ALA A 207 -6.20 -9.59 -2.30
N GLN A 208 -6.88 -8.52 -1.86
CA GLN A 208 -7.69 -7.67 -2.74
C GLN A 208 -6.80 -6.81 -3.64
N ALA A 209 -5.72 -6.23 -3.10
CA ALA A 209 -4.76 -5.46 -3.87
C ALA A 209 -4.10 -6.33 -4.95
N THR A 210 -3.73 -7.57 -4.62
CA THR A 210 -3.16 -8.54 -5.55
C THR A 210 -4.16 -8.92 -6.64
N ALA A 211 -5.42 -9.18 -6.28
CA ALA A 211 -6.46 -9.49 -7.26
C ALA A 211 -6.69 -8.32 -8.24
N ALA A 212 -6.75 -7.08 -7.73
CA ALA A 212 -6.88 -5.89 -8.56
C ALA A 212 -5.67 -5.72 -9.49
N GLY A 213 -4.44 -5.91 -8.98
CA GLY A 213 -3.22 -5.87 -9.78
C GLY A 213 -3.18 -6.95 -10.86
N ALA A 214 -3.61 -8.17 -10.55
CA ALA A 214 -3.69 -9.28 -11.51
C ALA A 214 -4.69 -8.99 -12.63
N CYS A 215 -5.87 -8.44 -12.31
CA CYS A 215 -6.84 -8.01 -13.31
C CYS A 215 -6.27 -6.91 -14.22
N GLN A 216 -5.59 -5.92 -13.65
CA GLN A 216 -4.95 -4.85 -14.41
C GLN A 216 -3.85 -5.38 -15.32
N TRP A 217 -3.06 -6.34 -14.84
CA TRP A 217 -2.00 -6.96 -15.63
C TRP A 217 -2.56 -7.78 -16.79
N LEU A 218 -3.58 -8.60 -16.55
CA LEU A 218 -4.30 -9.32 -17.61
C LEU A 218 -4.86 -8.38 -18.67
N GLN A 219 -5.39 -7.21 -18.27
CA GLN A 219 -5.87 -6.21 -19.22
C GLN A 219 -4.74 -5.64 -20.11
N LEU A 220 -3.55 -5.45 -19.55
CA LEU A 220 -2.38 -5.00 -20.31
C LEU A 220 -1.84 -6.08 -21.26
N GLU A 221 -1.86 -7.35 -20.85
CA GLU A 221 -1.38 -8.48 -21.67
C GLU A 221 -2.36 -8.86 -22.80
N LEU A 222 -3.66 -8.83 -22.53
CA LEU A 222 -4.69 -9.18 -23.51
C LEU A 222 -5.00 -8.04 -24.48
N GLY A 223 -4.48 -6.83 -24.21
CA GLY A 223 -4.79 -5.61 -24.95
C GLY A 223 -6.27 -5.23 -24.84
N ASP A 224 -6.62 -4.03 -25.31
CA ASP A 224 -8.02 -3.66 -25.57
C ASP A 224 -8.62 -4.59 -26.64
N ALA A 225 -8.96 -5.82 -26.27
CA ALA A 225 -9.79 -6.72 -27.06
C ALA A 225 -11.24 -6.17 -27.03
N GLN A 226 -11.43 -4.99 -27.61
CA GLN A 226 -12.70 -4.55 -28.18
C GLN A 226 -13.02 -5.49 -29.34
N GLY A 227 -13.63 -6.61 -28.99
CA GLY A 227 -13.94 -7.68 -29.92
C GLY A 227 -14.71 -8.84 -29.29
N CYS A 228 -15.49 -8.60 -28.24
CA CYS A 228 -16.56 -9.52 -27.86
C CYS A 228 -17.71 -8.73 -27.24
N GLY A 229 -18.81 -8.65 -27.96
CA GLY A 229 -20.05 -8.02 -27.49
C GLY A 229 -20.53 -8.67 -26.19
N ASP A 230 -21.15 -7.84 -25.36
CA ASP A 230 -21.97 -8.23 -24.21
C ASP A 230 -21.29 -9.13 -23.16
N GLY A 231 -20.18 -8.65 -22.60
CA GLY A 231 -19.60 -9.18 -21.36
C GLY A 231 -19.21 -8.03 -20.45
N HIS A 232 -19.84 -7.94 -19.27
CA HIS A 232 -19.48 -6.98 -18.22
C HIS A 232 -17.95 -6.91 -18.04
N PRO A 233 -17.32 -5.72 -17.94
CA PRO A 233 -15.94 -5.64 -17.50
C PRO A 233 -15.83 -6.39 -16.18
N ALA A 234 -14.75 -7.16 -15.98
CA ALA A 234 -14.49 -7.86 -14.73
C ALA A 234 -14.68 -6.86 -13.58
N ARG A 235 -15.81 -6.98 -12.89
CA ARG A 235 -16.19 -6.04 -11.85
C ARG A 235 -15.19 -6.28 -10.72
N LEU A 236 -14.31 -5.32 -10.48
CA LEU A 236 -13.50 -5.28 -9.27
C LEU A 236 -14.44 -5.61 -8.10
N PRO A 237 -14.05 -6.48 -7.15
CA PRO A 237 -14.85 -6.68 -5.96
C PRO A 237 -15.18 -5.30 -5.39
N GLY A 238 -16.48 -5.02 -5.22
CA GLY A 238 -16.93 -3.73 -4.69
C GLY A 238 -16.25 -3.47 -3.34
N PRO A 239 -16.14 -2.20 -2.90
CA PRO A 239 -15.37 -1.86 -1.72
C PRO A 239 -15.91 -2.66 -0.53
N LEU A 240 -15.06 -3.51 0.04
CA LEU A 240 -15.40 -4.32 1.20
C LEU A 240 -15.10 -3.48 2.44
N GLY A 241 -16.14 -3.21 3.23
CA GLY A 241 -15.98 -2.56 4.53
C GLY A 241 -15.23 -3.49 5.47
N TRP A 242 -14.21 -2.97 6.12
CA TRP A 242 -13.36 -3.67 7.07
C TRP A 242 -13.89 -3.45 8.49
N THR A 243 -14.03 -4.49 9.28
CA THR A 243 -14.28 -4.33 10.73
C THR A 243 -12.96 -4.24 11.46
N LEU A 244 -12.64 -3.07 11.99
CA LEU A 244 -11.46 -2.83 12.80
C LEU A 244 -11.79 -2.96 14.27
N ARG A 245 -10.88 -3.59 15.00
CA ARG A 245 -11.02 -3.95 16.41
C ARG A 245 -9.71 -3.72 17.14
N ILE A 246 -9.74 -2.91 18.18
CA ILE A 246 -8.59 -2.50 18.99
C ILE A 246 -8.89 -2.91 20.42
N PHE A 247 -8.24 -3.96 20.93
CA PHE A 247 -8.54 -4.50 22.26
C PHE A 247 -7.31 -4.65 23.13
N ALA A 248 -7.48 -4.47 24.44
CA ALA A 248 -6.44 -4.80 25.40
C ALA A 248 -6.17 -6.33 25.40
N PRO A 249 -4.91 -6.80 25.47
CA PRO A 249 -4.54 -8.22 25.42
C PRO A 249 -5.20 -9.11 26.48
N THR A 250 -5.72 -8.54 27.56
CA THR A 250 -6.46 -9.28 28.61
C THR A 250 -7.87 -9.68 28.19
N HIS A 251 -8.37 -9.17 27.06
CA HIS A 251 -9.68 -9.48 26.48
C HIS A 251 -9.54 -9.97 25.03
N PRO A 252 -9.24 -11.25 24.79
CA PRO A 252 -9.21 -11.78 23.43
C PRO A 252 -10.61 -11.69 22.79
N PRO A 253 -10.71 -11.44 21.47
CA PRO A 253 -12.00 -11.40 20.78
C PRO A 253 -12.72 -12.73 20.97
N ALA A 254 -13.99 -12.67 21.41
CA ALA A 254 -14.82 -13.86 21.59
C ALA A 254 -14.85 -14.67 20.28
N ARG A 255 -14.24 -15.86 20.28
CA ARG A 255 -14.27 -16.76 19.13
C ARG A 255 -15.72 -16.98 18.72
N ARG A 256 -16.08 -16.56 17.50
CA ARG A 256 -17.39 -16.84 16.90
C ARG A 256 -17.53 -18.36 16.81
N ARG A 257 -18.30 -18.98 17.73
CA ARG A 257 -18.56 -20.43 17.69
C ARG A 257 -19.37 -20.71 16.43
N LEU A 258 -18.77 -21.42 15.48
CA LEU A 258 -19.49 -22.10 14.41
C LEU A 258 -20.51 -23.04 15.09
N ARG A 259 -21.80 -22.76 14.91
CA ARG A 259 -22.89 -23.68 15.26
C ARG A 259 -22.74 -24.93 14.40
N GLN A 260 -22.15 -25.98 14.94
CA GLN A 260 -22.32 -27.32 14.39
C GLN A 260 -23.75 -27.78 14.71
N ASN A 261 -24.62 -27.80 13.71
CA ASN A 261 -25.91 -28.46 13.81
C ASN A 261 -25.69 -29.97 13.89
N GLY A 262 -25.67 -30.51 15.11
CA GLY A 262 -25.72 -31.94 15.37
C GLY A 262 -27.11 -32.49 15.04
N LYS A 263 -27.21 -33.20 13.90
CA LYS A 263 -28.38 -34.04 13.58
C LYS A 263 -28.21 -35.36 14.32
N LYS A 264 -28.92 -35.55 15.44
CA LYS A 264 -29.04 -36.87 16.10
C LYS A 264 -29.88 -37.78 15.20
N THR A 265 -29.27 -38.82 14.64
CA THR A 265 -29.99 -39.97 14.09
C THR A 265 -30.17 -40.99 15.21
N SER A 266 -31.42 -41.20 15.62
CA SER A 266 -31.85 -42.32 16.45
C SER A 266 -32.06 -43.56 15.57
N THR A 267 -31.30 -44.61 15.80
CA THR A 267 -31.63 -45.97 15.35
C THR A 267 -31.91 -46.83 16.59
N THR A 268 -33.19 -47.14 16.78
CA THR A 268 -33.70 -48.19 17.64
C THR A 268 -33.38 -49.55 17.02
N GLY A 269 -32.76 -50.43 17.79
CA GLY A 269 -32.61 -51.83 17.43
C GLY A 269 -33.87 -52.63 17.73
N SER A 270 -34.21 -53.51 16.80
CA SER A 270 -34.72 -54.87 16.97
C SER A 270 -34.33 -55.66 15.71
#